data_AF-A0A2V7QU42-F1
#
_entry.id   AF-A0A2V7QU42-F1
#
_cell.length_a   1.000
_cell.length_b   1.000
_cell.length_c   1.000
_cell.angle_alpha   90.00
_cell.angle_beta   90.00
_cell.angle_gamma   90.00
#
_symmetry.space_group_name_H-M   'P 1'
#
loop_
_entity.id
_entity.type
_entity.pdbx_description
1 polymer ?
#
loop_
_entity_poly.entity_id
_entity_poly.type
_entity_poly.pdbx_seq_one_letter_code
_entity_poly.pdbx_strand_id
1 'polypeptide(L)' 'MIVRQNADTLDAIIAGVNIQELDPEDQSVGLGGLPNEEGVVQLDASCMHGPTKRAGAVGALEDIATP' A
#
# COMPACT_ATOMS: atom_id res chain seq x y z
N MET A 1 -9.46 0.00 15.92
CA MET A 1 -9.59 0.52 14.53
C MET A 1 -9.29 2.00 14.56
N ILE A 2 -8.24 2.44 13.86
CA ILE A 2 -7.66 3.80 13.94
C ILE A 2 -8.71 4.90 13.66
N VAL A 3 -9.67 4.64 12.77
CA VAL A 3 -10.81 5.54 12.48
C VAL A 3 -11.65 5.91 13.71
N ARG A 4 -11.66 5.10 14.78
CA ARG A 4 -12.43 5.37 16.01
C ARG A 4 -11.65 6.19 17.05
N GLN A 5 -10.40 6.54 16.76
CA GLN A 5 -9.50 7.22 17.69
C GLN A 5 -9.30 8.70 17.36
N ASN A 6 -10.12 9.27 16.45
CA ASN A 6 -9.97 10.64 15.95
C ASN A 6 -8.55 10.90 15.36
N ALA A 7 -7.92 9.86 14.84
CA ALA A 7 -6.64 9.92 14.14
C ALA A 7 -6.83 10.49 12.72
N ASP A 8 -5.73 10.89 12.09
CA ASP A 8 -5.75 11.41 10.73
C ASP A 8 -6.29 10.34 9.76
N THR A 9 -7.08 10.77 8.78
CA THR A 9 -7.70 9.86 7.82
C THR A 9 -6.65 9.18 6.93
N LEU A 10 -5.52 9.85 6.67
CA LEU A 10 -4.41 9.28 5.92
C LEU A 10 -3.77 8.10 6.69
N ASP A 11 -3.52 8.28 7.98
CA ASP A 11 -2.94 7.22 8.82
C ASP A 11 -3.85 5.98 8.88
N ALA A 12 -5.15 6.21 8.92
CA ALA A 12 -6.14 5.13 8.96
C ALA A 12 -6.17 4.30 7.67
N ILE A 13 -6.06 4.94 6.50
CA ILE A 13 -6.07 4.22 5.22
C ILE A 13 -4.75 3.48 4.99
N ILE A 14 -3.60 4.09 5.34
CA ILE A 14 -2.28 3.45 5.21
C ILE A 14 -2.25 2.18 6.06
N ALA A 15 -2.62 2.28 7.34
CA ALA A 15 -2.64 1.11 8.22
C ALA A 15 -3.63 0.03 7.78
N GLY A 16 -4.72 0.39 7.09
CA GLY A 16 -5.68 -0.57 6.56
C GLY A 16 -5.17 -1.33 5.33
N VAL A 17 -4.51 -0.64 4.40
CA VAL A 17 -3.95 -1.23 3.18
C VAL A 17 -2.76 -2.14 3.52
N ASN A 18 -1.88 -1.70 4.43
CA ASN A 18 -0.72 -2.48 4.85
C ASN A 18 -1.08 -3.86 5.43
N ILE A 19 -2.31 -4.08 5.91
CA ILE A 19 -2.75 -5.40 6.36
C ILE A 19 -2.71 -6.41 5.22
N GLN A 20 -3.25 -6.04 4.04
CA GLN A 20 -3.25 -6.92 2.88
C GLN A 20 -1.88 -6.96 2.20
N GLU A 21 -1.16 -5.84 2.14
CA GLU A 21 0.18 -5.83 1.56
C GLU A 21 1.17 -6.72 2.31
N LEU A 22 0.95 -6.94 3.61
CA LEU A 22 1.77 -7.81 4.44
C LEU A 22 1.26 -9.25 4.52
N ASP A 23 0.12 -9.58 3.89
CA ASP A 23 -0.40 -10.94 3.82
C ASP A 23 0.30 -11.69 2.67
N PRO A 24 1.19 -12.65 2.93
CA PRO A 24 1.90 -13.37 1.87
C PRO A 24 0.96 -14.28 1.04
N GLU A 25 -0.24 -14.56 1.54
CA GLU A 25 -1.24 -15.37 0.82
C GLU A 25 -2.10 -14.51 -0.13
N ASP A 26 -2.04 -13.18 -0.03
CA ASP A 26 -2.71 -12.26 -0.96
C ASP A 26 -1.81 -12.03 -2.19
N GLN A 27 -2.22 -12.60 -3.32
CA GLN A 27 -1.46 -12.49 -4.57
C GLN A 27 -1.75 -11.22 -5.37
N SER A 28 -2.67 -10.38 -4.89
CA SER A 28 -3.10 -9.18 -5.62
C SER A 28 -2.36 -7.91 -5.23
N VAL A 29 -1.73 -7.88 -4.05
CA VAL A 29 -1.06 -6.69 -3.49
C VAL A 29 0.14 -7.08 -2.62
N GLY A 30 1.15 -6.19 -2.55
CA GLY A 30 2.26 -6.29 -1.60
C GLY A 30 3.11 -7.57 -1.72
N LEU A 31 3.46 -8.14 -0.56
CA LEU A 31 4.45 -9.21 -0.39
C LEU A 31 4.15 -10.48 -1.20
N GLY A 32 2.87 -10.85 -1.34
CA GLY A 32 2.44 -12.02 -2.12
C GLY A 32 2.22 -11.72 -3.61
N GLY A 33 2.40 -10.47 -4.03
CA GLY A 33 2.08 -9.97 -5.36
C GLY A 33 2.65 -10.83 -6.50
N LEU A 34 1.84 -11.01 -7.54
CA LEU A 34 2.28 -11.74 -8.72
C LEU A 34 3.44 -11.03 -9.43
N PRO A 35 4.46 -11.79 -9.88
CA PRO A 35 5.58 -11.19 -10.59
C PRO A 35 5.22 -10.80 -12.02
N ASN A 36 6.05 -9.93 -12.60
CA ASN A 36 6.06 -9.63 -14.03
C ASN A 36 6.64 -10.80 -14.86
N GLU A 37 6.78 -10.61 -16.18
CA GLU A 37 7.27 -11.66 -17.09
C GLU A 37 8.71 -12.12 -16.82
N GLU A 38 9.50 -11.32 -16.13
CA GLU A 38 10.88 -11.64 -15.72
C GLU A 38 10.94 -12.35 -14.36
N GLY A 39 9.79 -12.59 -13.72
CA GLY A 39 9.73 -13.19 -12.39
C GLY A 39 9.99 -12.19 -11.25
N VAL A 40 9.96 -10.88 -11.53
CA VAL A 40 10.21 -9.82 -10.56
C VAL A 40 8.89 -9.25 -10.05
N VAL A 41 8.73 -9.16 -8.73
CA VAL A 41 7.57 -8.50 -8.11
C VAL A 41 7.79 -6.99 -8.13
N GLN A 42 6.87 -6.30 -8.80
CA GLN A 42 6.87 -4.85 -8.96
C GLN A 42 5.53 -4.30 -8.47
N LEU A 43 5.59 -3.31 -7.59
CA LEU A 43 4.41 -2.81 -6.89
C LEU A 43 4.14 -1.35 -7.22
N ASP A 44 2.85 -1.04 -7.32
CA ASP A 44 2.32 0.30 -7.53
C ASP A 44 1.43 0.68 -6.36
N ALA A 45 1.62 1.88 -5.81
CA ALA A 45 0.77 2.40 -4.75
C ALA A 45 0.60 3.91 -4.86
N SER A 46 -0.52 4.39 -4.34
CA SER A 46 -0.77 5.82 -4.23
C SER A 46 -1.64 6.15 -3.02
N CYS A 47 -1.44 7.33 -2.46
CA CYS A 47 -2.26 7.85 -1.38
C CYS A 47 -2.53 9.35 -1.58
N MET A 48 -3.65 9.83 -1.04
CA MET A 48 -4.03 11.23 -1.10
C MET A 48 -4.62 11.69 0.23
N HIS A 49 -4.06 12.75 0.79
CA HIS A 49 -4.60 13.40 1.98
C HIS A 49 -5.62 14.46 1.58
N GLY A 50 -6.90 14.11 1.64
CA GLY A 50 -8.03 14.97 1.22
C GLY A 50 -7.99 16.40 1.79
N PRO A 51 -7.84 16.61 3.11
CA PRO A 51 -7.76 17.93 3.72
C PRO A 51 -6.67 18.85 3.17
N THR A 52 -5.46 18.33 2.93
CA THR A 52 -4.33 19.14 2.44
C THR A 52 -4.18 19.10 0.92
N LYS A 53 -4.92 18.22 0.24
CA LYS A 53 -4.82 17.92 -1.19
C LYS A 53 -3.43 17.45 -1.64
N ARG A 54 -2.61 16.98 -0.70
CA ARG A 54 -1.31 16.38 -1.00
C ARG A 54 -1.50 14.94 -1.44
N ALA A 55 -0.66 14.48 -2.37
CA ALA A 55 -0.65 13.10 -2.84
C ALA A 55 0.79 12.62 -3.03
N GLY A 56 0.97 11.31 -3.02
CA GLY A 56 2.21 10.62 -3.34
C GLY A 56 1.90 9.30 -4.03
N ALA A 57 2.78 8.87 -4.93
CA ALA A 57 2.64 7.61 -5.64
C ALA A 57 4.03 7.08 -6.02
N VAL A 58 4.11 5.76 -6.12
CA VAL A 58 5.25 5.01 -6.65
C VAL A 58 4.74 4.03 -7.71
N GLY A 59 5.62 3.59 -8.58
CA GLY A 59 5.29 2.53 -9.53
C GLY A 59 6.52 1.75 -9.95
N ALA A 60 6.30 0.48 -10.29
CA ALA A 60 7.34 -0.52 -10.51
C ALA A 60 8.37 -0.57 -9.36
N LEU A 61 7.93 -0.38 -8.12
CA LEU A 61 8.80 -0.43 -6.95
C LEU A 61 9.14 -1.89 -6.61
N GLU A 62 10.40 -2.15 -6.32
CA GLU A 62 10.93 -3.47 -5.98
C GLU A 62 11.44 -3.46 -4.53
N ASP A 63 11.53 -4.63 -3.90
CA ASP A 63 12.13 -4.85 -2.58
C ASP A 63 11.53 -4.06 -1.39
N ILE A 64 10.32 -3.50 -1.55
CA ILE A 64 9.58 -2.79 -0.50
C ILE A 64 8.20 -3.42 -0.34
N ALA A 65 7.94 -4.02 0.82
CA ALA A 65 6.69 -4.75 1.07
C ALA A 65 5.45 -3.86 1.22
N THR A 66 5.63 -2.61 1.66
CA THR A 66 4.56 -1.61 1.82
C THR A 66 4.88 -0.38 0.95
N PRO A 67 4.58 -0.43 -0.35
CA PRO A 67 4.93 0.59 -1.35
C PRO A 67 4.28 1.97 -1.14
#